data_AF-A0A945IPM4-F1
#
_entry.id   AF-A0A945IPM4-F1
#
_cell.length_a   1.000
_cell.length_b   1.000
_cell.length_c   1.000
_cell.angle_alpha   90.00
_cell.angle_beta   90.00
_cell.angle_gamma   90.00
#
_symmetry.space_group_name_H-M   'P 1'
#
loop_
_entity.id
_entity.type
_entity.pdbx_description
1 polymer ?
#
loop_
_entity_poly.entity_id
_entity_poly.type
_entity_poly.pdbx_seq_one_letter_code
_entity_poly.pdbx_strand_id
1 'polypeptide(L)' 'MTGPHLQVVRGEASPEDVAALLIVFADAQAQARTDQPTAIHAWNSRERLLRTFPIAGPGAWRESGLAQ' A
#
# COMPACT_ATOMS: atom_id res chain seq x y z
N MET A 1 19.15 -2.36 24.43
CA MET A 1 18.58 -1.08 23.94
C MET A 1 17.09 -1.32 23.72
N THR A 2 16.25 -0.97 24.69
CA THR A 2 14.78 -1.14 24.62
C THR A 2 14.16 0.23 24.70
N GLY A 3 14.25 0.99 23.62
CA GLY A 3 13.57 2.27 23.45
C GLY A 3 12.40 2.12 22.49
N PRO A 4 11.37 2.97 22.58
CA PRO A 4 10.28 2.96 21.61
C PRO A 4 10.84 3.21 20.20
N HIS A 5 10.51 2.30 19.28
CA HIS A 5 10.94 2.39 17.88
C HIS A 5 10.20 3.46 17.07
N LEU A 6 9.15 4.06 17.65
CA LEU A 6 8.33 5.08 17.02
C LEU A 6 8.14 6.25 17.98
N GLN A 7 8.33 7.46 17.46
CA GLN A 7 8.11 8.71 18.17
C GLN A 7 6.99 9.48 17.48
N VAL A 8 5.97 9.84 18.24
CA VAL A 8 4.90 10.73 17.77
C VAL A 8 5.43 12.16 17.79
N VAL A 9 5.67 12.72 16.60
CA VAL A 9 6.20 14.09 16.43
C VAL A 9 5.12 15.15 16.61
N ARG A 10 3.86 14.81 16.31
CA ARG A 10 2.68 15.67 16.54
C ARG A 10 1.48 14.77 16.89
N GLY A 11 0.97 14.92 18.11
CA GLY A 11 0.07 13.93 18.72
C GLY A 11 -1.41 14.10 18.42
N GLU A 12 -1.85 15.30 18.04
CA GLU A 12 -3.25 15.59 17.75
C GLU A 12 -3.34 16.39 16.46
N ALA A 13 -3.97 15.79 15.46
CA ALA A 13 -4.28 16.46 14.20
C ALA A 13 -5.66 17.13 14.35
N SER A 14 -5.78 18.37 13.87
CA SER A 14 -7.10 19.01 13.85
C SER A 14 -8.02 18.30 12.82
N PRO A 15 -9.35 18.50 12.90
CA PRO A 15 -10.26 17.98 11.87
C PRO A 15 -9.88 18.45 10.45
N GLU A 16 -9.36 19.67 10.31
CA GLU A 16 -8.89 20.24 9.06
C GLU A 16 -7.62 19.54 8.55
N ASP A 17 -6.67 19.20 9.44
CA ASP A 17 -5.48 18.43 9.08
C ASP A 17 -5.85 17.04 8.55
N VAL A 18 -6.83 16.37 9.20
CA VAL A 18 -7.36 15.08 8.75
C VAL A 18 -8.03 15.23 7.38
N ALA A 19 -8.84 16.26 7.18
CA ALA A 19 -9.48 16.54 5.91
C ALA A 19 -8.45 16.78 4.79
N ALA A 20 -7.39 17.55 5.06
CA ALA A 20 -6.31 17.79 4.11
C ALA A 20 -5.62 16.49 3.69
N LEU A 21 -5.33 15.60 4.64
CA LEU A 21 -4.75 14.27 4.34
C LEU A 21 -5.68 13.43 3.46
N LEU A 22 -6.99 13.41 3.77
CA LEU A 22 -7.97 12.67 2.97
C LEU A 22 -8.07 13.21 1.53
N ILE A 23 -8.00 14.53 1.35
CA ILE A 23 -7.99 15.16 0.01
C ILE A 23 -6.76 14.69 -0.79
N VAL A 24 -5.57 14.72 -0.18
CA VAL A 24 -4.34 14.26 -0.82
C VAL A 24 -4.43 12.78 -1.21
N PHE A 25 -4.98 11.93 -0.33
CA PHE A 25 -5.16 10.51 -0.65
C PHE A 25 -6.17 10.29 -1.77
N ALA A 26 -7.28 11.03 -1.78
CA ALA A 26 -8.29 10.93 -2.83
C ALA A 26 -7.71 11.33 -4.21
N ASP A 27 -6.94 12.41 -4.25
CA ASP A 27 -6.25 12.85 -5.47
C ASP A 27 -5.23 11.81 -5.96
N ALA A 28 -4.39 11.29 -5.06
CA ALA A 28 -3.43 10.24 -5.39
C ALA A 28 -4.11 8.97 -5.94
N GLN A 29 -5.25 8.57 -5.39
CA GLN A 29 -6.05 7.44 -5.90
C GLN A 29 -6.67 7.72 -7.27
N ALA A 30 -7.13 8.96 -7.50
CA ALA A 30 -7.67 9.35 -8.80
C ALA A 30 -6.61 9.27 -9.91
N GLN A 31 -5.38 9.69 -9.62
CA GLN A 31 -4.24 9.57 -10.55
C GLN A 31 -3.86 8.10 -10.80
N ALA A 32 -3.89 7.27 -9.76
CA ALA A 32 -3.57 5.84 -9.84
C ALA A 32 -4.60 5.00 -10.63
N ARG A 33 -5.78 5.53 -10.94
CA ARG A 33 -6.82 4.83 -11.72
C ARG A 33 -6.48 4.74 -13.22
N THR A 34 -5.34 5.29 -13.64
CA THR A 34 -4.82 5.08 -14.99
C THR A 34 -4.08 3.74 -15.08
N ASP A 35 -4.70 2.79 -15.78
CA ASP A 35 -4.06 1.65 -16.45
C ASP A 35 -3.70 0.36 -15.67
N GLN A 36 -4.38 0.02 -14.57
CA GLN A 36 -4.22 -1.33 -13.98
C GLN A 36 -5.55 -2.10 -13.92
N PRO A 37 -5.64 -3.30 -14.55
CA PRO A 37 -6.81 -4.14 -14.42
C PRO A 37 -7.05 -4.48 -12.94
N THR A 38 -8.28 -4.27 -12.48
CA THR A 38 -8.65 -4.54 -11.09
C THR A 38 -8.37 -6.00 -10.76
N ALA A 39 -7.47 -6.20 -9.79
CA ALA A 39 -7.01 -7.48 -9.28
C ALA A 39 -8.06 -8.20 -8.42
N ILE A 40 -9.34 -8.21 -8.83
CA ILE A 40 -10.47 -8.78 -8.07
C ILE A 40 -10.22 -10.26 -7.74
N HIS A 41 -9.42 -10.94 -8.57
CA HIS A 41 -9.10 -12.35 -8.43
C HIS A 41 -7.64 -12.65 -8.05
N ALA A 42 -6.78 -11.64 -7.82
CA ALA A 42 -5.37 -11.90 -7.54
C ALA A 42 -5.16 -12.75 -6.28
N TRP A 43 -6.03 -12.59 -5.28
CA TRP A 43 -5.98 -13.39 -4.04
C TRP A 43 -6.30 -14.87 -4.26
N ASN A 44 -7.22 -15.17 -5.19
CA ASN A 44 -7.69 -16.52 -5.51
C ASN A 44 -7.06 -17.07 -6.80
N SER A 45 -6.05 -16.41 -7.36
CA SER A 45 -5.47 -16.83 -8.63
C SER A 45 -4.76 -18.17 -8.49
N ARG A 46 -5.05 -19.08 -9.42
CA ARG A 46 -4.48 -20.43 -9.44
C ARG A 46 -2.96 -20.43 -9.64
N GLU A 47 -2.41 -19.35 -10.20
CA GLU A 47 -0.97 -19.15 -10.35
C GLU A 47 -0.21 -19.12 -9.01
N ARG A 48 -0.89 -18.77 -7.90
CA ARG A 48 -0.30 -18.80 -6.55
C ARG A 48 -0.15 -20.22 -5.97
N LEU A 49 -0.82 -21.22 -6.57
CA LEU A 49 -0.57 -22.64 -6.26
C LEU A 49 0.74 -23.14 -6.90
N LEU A 50 1.27 -22.38 -7.86
CA LEU A 50 2.54 -22.64 -8.50
C LEU A 50 3.59 -21.72 -7.88
N ARG A 51 4.84 -22.19 -7.81
CA ARG A 51 5.95 -21.37 -7.34
C ARG A 51 6.34 -20.38 -8.45
N THR A 52 5.98 -19.12 -8.28
CA THR A 52 6.42 -18.00 -9.13
C THR A 52 7.48 -17.19 -8.41
N PHE A 53 8.56 -16.83 -9.11
CA PHE A 53 9.53 -15.86 -8.63
C PHE A 53 9.13 -14.47 -9.15
N PRO A 54 8.95 -13.47 -8.28
CA PRO A 54 8.63 -12.11 -8.72
C PRO A 54 9.81 -11.54 -9.52
N ILE A 55 9.51 -10.90 -10.65
CA ILE A 55 10.50 -10.17 -11.44
C ILE A 55 10.70 -8.80 -10.78
N ALA A 56 11.94 -8.35 -10.66
CA ALA A 56 12.25 -7.05 -10.07
C ALA A 56 11.57 -5.91 -10.86
N GLY A 57 10.79 -5.09 -10.17
CA GLY A 57 10.05 -3.99 -10.78
C GLY A 57 8.98 -3.39 -9.85
N PRO A 58 8.26 -2.36 -10.31
CA PRO A 58 7.14 -1.79 -9.56
C PRO A 58 6.10 -2.87 -9.21
N GLY A 59 5.71 -2.96 -7.94
CA GLY A 59 4.74 -3.96 -7.45
C GLY A 59 5.34 -5.30 -7.00
N ALA A 60 6.59 -5.62 -7.36
CA ALA A 60 7.24 -6.89 -7.04
C ALA A 60 7.28 -7.20 -5.53
N TRP A 61 7.41 -6.17 -4.68
CA TRP A 61 7.37 -6.34 -3.22
C TRP A 61 6.00 -6.82 -2.73
N ARG A 62 4.90 -6.30 -3.28
CA ARG A 62 3.53 -6.76 -2.95
C ARG A 62 3.30 -8.20 -3.42
N GLU A 63 3.86 -8.58 -4.56
CA GLU A 63 3.76 -9.94 -5.11
C GLU A 63 4.61 -10.97 -4.35
N SER A 64 5.70 -10.53 -3.70
CA SER A 64 6.64 -11.41 -3.00
C SER A 64 6.04 -12.14 -1.78
N GLY A 65 4.91 -11.68 -1.25
CA GLY A 65 4.34 -12.21 -0.01
C GLY A 65 5.15 -11.88 1.25
N LEU A 66 6.20 -11.06 1.14
CA LEU A 66 7.04 -10.59 2.26
C LEU A 66 6.54 -9.28 2.89
N ALA A 67 5.44 -8.72 2.38
CA ALA A 67 4.76 -7.59 2.99
C ALA A 67 3.95 -8.10 4.20
N GLN A 68 4.62 -8.27 5.35
CA GLN A 68 4.01 -8.41 6.67
C GLN A 68 4.14 -7.10 7.45
#